data_AF-A0A955RKR7-F1
#
_entry.id   AF-A0A955RKR7-F1
#
_cell.length_a   1.000
_cell.length_b   1.000
_cell.length_c   1.000
_cell.angle_alpha   90.00
_cell.angle_beta   90.00
_cell.angle_gamma   90.00
#
_symmetry.space_group_name_H-M   'P 1'
#
loop_
_entity.id
_entity.type
_entity.pdbx_description
1 polymer ?
#
loop_
_entity_poly.entity_id
_entity_poly.type
_entity_poly.pdbx_seq_one_letter_code
_entity_poly.pdbx_strand_id
1 'polypeptide(L)'
;MFAKFKSLFDPSKKNIKEVQSTVDEVKTLRDTYKDKSLEELQTIIKEIREELHPLIEAIPEKYKSSIKAPKRNKDYVAKEQAVQDTLLKNLPKVYAATGEVLRRRVGYVHYDVQLVASTILAQGYKLTEL
;
A
#
# COMPACT_ATOMS: atom_id res chain seq x y z
N MET A 1 -19.01 -29.40 15.93
CA MET A 1 -19.60 -28.72 14.75
C MET A 1 -19.50 -27.18 14.80
N PHE A 2 -19.41 -26.56 15.98
CA PHE A 2 -19.32 -25.08 16.15
C PHE A 2 -17.97 -24.43 15.78
N ALA A 3 -16.84 -25.14 15.86
CA ALA A 3 -15.52 -24.57 15.56
C ALA A 3 -15.31 -24.20 14.08
N LYS A 4 -15.93 -24.95 13.14
CA LYS A 4 -15.84 -24.68 11.70
C LYS A 4 -16.57 -23.41 11.27
N PHE A 5 -17.66 -23.04 11.97
CA PHE A 5 -18.35 -21.77 11.74
C PHE A 5 -17.55 -20.58 12.26
N LYS A 6 -16.88 -20.70 13.42
CA LYS A 6 -16.07 -19.61 13.99
C LYS A 6 -14.87 -19.24 13.12
N SER A 7 -14.24 -20.22 12.43
CA SER A 7 -13.12 -19.94 11.53
C SER A 7 -13.50 -19.29 10.20
N LEU A 8 -14.77 -19.39 9.79
CA LEU A 8 -15.29 -18.76 8.57
C LEU A 8 -15.59 -17.26 8.76
N PHE A 9 -15.75 -16.80 10.00
CA PHE A 9 -16.03 -15.40 10.36
C PHE A 9 -14.84 -14.72 11.06
N ASP A 10 -13.62 -15.23 10.88
CA ASP A 10 -12.41 -14.63 11.44
C ASP A 10 -11.99 -13.38 10.63
N PRO A 11 -12.14 -12.16 11.19
CA PRO A 11 -11.83 -10.92 10.48
C PRO A 11 -10.34 -10.81 10.12
N SER A 12 -9.45 -11.36 10.94
CA SER A 12 -8.00 -11.36 10.68
C SER A 12 -7.67 -12.20 9.45
N LYS A 13 -8.26 -13.39 9.32
CA LYS A 13 -8.08 -14.24 8.13
C LYS A 13 -8.62 -13.58 6.87
N LYS A 14 -9.77 -12.90 6.97
CA LYS A 14 -10.34 -12.13 5.86
C LYS A 14 -9.38 -11.04 5.41
N ASN A 15 -8.87 -10.22 6.33
CA ASN A 15 -7.94 -9.14 6.01
C ASN A 15 -6.63 -9.66 5.38
N ILE A 16 -6.08 -10.77 5.88
CA ILE A 16 -4.90 -11.40 5.29
C ILE A 16 -5.18 -11.87 3.85
N LYS A 17 -6.33 -12.51 3.63
CA LYS A 17 -6.73 -12.99 2.30
C LYS A 17 -6.92 -11.83 1.31
N GLU A 18 -7.47 -10.70 1.76
CA GLU A 18 -7.69 -9.51 0.92
C GLU A 18 -6.38 -8.90 0.42
N VAL A 19 -5.31 -8.92 1.22
CA VAL A 19 -4.01 -8.34 0.81
C VAL A 19 -3.11 -9.31 0.06
N GLN A 20 -3.48 -10.61 0.01
CA GLN A 20 -2.63 -11.63 -0.59
C GLN A 20 -2.35 -11.36 -2.07
N SER A 21 -3.34 -10.88 -2.83
CA SER A 21 -3.16 -10.53 -4.25
C SER A 21 -2.12 -9.43 -4.44
N THR A 22 -2.14 -8.41 -3.59
CA THR A 22 -1.13 -7.33 -3.59
C THR A 22 0.26 -7.89 -3.29
N VAL A 23 0.39 -8.79 -2.31
CA VAL A 23 1.68 -9.41 -1.96
C VAL A 23 2.21 -10.30 -3.09
N ASP A 24 1.34 -11.04 -3.76
CA ASP A 24 1.72 -11.89 -4.90
C ASP A 24 2.17 -11.05 -6.10
N GLU A 25 1.53 -9.89 -6.31
CA GLU A 25 1.96 -8.91 -7.31
C GLU A 25 3.35 -8.33 -6.97
N VAL A 26 3.61 -8.00 -5.70
CA VAL A 26 4.95 -7.56 -5.24
C VAL A 26 6.02 -8.60 -5.59
N LYS A 27 5.76 -9.89 -5.37
CA LYS A 27 6.72 -10.95 -5.68
C LYS A 27 7.02 -11.02 -7.17
N THR A 28 5.99 -10.98 -7.99
CA THR A 28 6.10 -11.00 -9.45
C THR A 28 6.92 -9.79 -9.95
N LEU A 29 6.63 -8.61 -9.41
CA LEU A 29 7.37 -7.39 -9.75
C LEU A 29 8.81 -7.42 -9.24
N ARG A 30 9.08 -8.00 -8.06
CA ARG A 30 10.45 -8.17 -7.55
C ARG A 30 11.30 -8.98 -8.50
N ASP A 31 10.78 -10.09 -9.01
CA ASP A 31 11.51 -10.90 -9.99
C ASP A 31 11.80 -10.11 -11.26
N THR A 32 10.82 -9.35 -11.74
CA THR A 32 10.98 -8.46 -12.90
C THR A 32 11.99 -7.32 -12.65
N TYR A 33 12.07 -6.81 -11.42
CA TYR A 33 12.88 -5.63 -11.07
C TYR A 33 14.32 -5.97 -10.72
N LYS A 34 14.66 -7.25 -10.49
CA LYS A 34 16.04 -7.71 -10.27
C LYS A 34 16.98 -7.26 -11.39
N ASP A 35 16.48 -7.23 -12.62
CA ASP A 35 17.27 -6.91 -13.81
C ASP A 35 17.26 -5.40 -14.16
N LYS A 36 16.49 -4.58 -13.42
CA LYS A 36 16.41 -3.14 -13.67
C LYS A 36 17.59 -2.37 -13.10
N SER A 37 18.00 -1.29 -13.76
CA SER A 37 18.98 -0.34 -13.22
C SER A 37 18.40 0.48 -12.06
N LEU A 38 19.26 1.17 -11.29
CA LEU A 38 18.80 2.04 -10.22
C LEU A 38 17.98 3.23 -10.78
N GLU A 39 18.38 3.74 -11.93
CA GLU A 39 17.73 4.83 -12.65
C GLU A 39 16.34 4.41 -13.13
N GLU A 40 16.18 3.18 -13.61
CA GLU A 40 14.86 2.62 -13.96
C GLU A 40 13.95 2.50 -12.73
N LEU A 41 14.47 2.03 -11.60
CA LEU A 41 13.71 1.95 -10.35
C LEU A 41 13.30 3.35 -9.84
N GLN A 42 14.16 4.35 -9.99
CA GLN A 42 13.82 5.75 -9.68
C GLN A 42 12.75 6.30 -10.62
N THR A 43 12.82 5.93 -11.91
CA THR A 43 11.84 6.35 -12.92
C THR A 43 10.44 5.85 -12.57
N ILE A 44 10.32 4.58 -12.15
CA ILE A 44 9.05 4.02 -11.66
C ILE A 44 8.44 4.86 -10.52
N ILE A 45 9.26 5.27 -9.55
CA ILE A 45 8.77 6.09 -8.43
C ILE A 45 8.40 7.50 -8.90
N LYS A 46 9.14 8.06 -9.86
CA LYS A 46 8.85 9.37 -10.45
C LYS A 46 7.49 9.35 -11.16
N GLU A 47 7.22 8.35 -11.98
CA GLU A 47 5.94 8.20 -12.69
C GLU A 47 4.76 8.12 -11.71
N ILE A 48 4.90 7.38 -10.61
CA ILE A 48 3.86 7.28 -9.58
C ILE A 48 3.62 8.65 -8.91
N ARG A 49 4.69 9.42 -8.66
CA ARG A 49 4.56 10.79 -8.10
C ARG A 49 3.86 11.73 -9.08
N GLU A 50 4.15 11.62 -10.37
CA GLU A 50 3.49 12.39 -11.42
C GLU A 50 2.00 12.02 -11.55
N GLU A 51 1.64 10.75 -11.41
CA GLU A 51 0.23 10.29 -11.35
C GLU A 51 -0.51 10.88 -10.13
N LEU A 52 0.16 10.97 -8.97
CA LEU A 52 -0.42 11.48 -7.72
C LEU A 52 -0.52 13.01 -7.67
N HIS A 53 0.37 13.73 -8.35
CA HIS A 53 0.49 15.17 -8.26
C HIS A 53 -0.84 15.93 -8.50
N PRO A 54 -1.58 15.71 -9.61
CA PRO A 54 -2.84 16.43 -9.85
C PRO A 54 -3.92 16.08 -8.81
N LEU A 55 -3.92 14.87 -8.27
CA LEU A 55 -4.87 14.44 -7.23
C LEU A 55 -4.63 15.17 -5.91
N ILE A 56 -3.35 15.38 -5.56
CA ILE A 56 -2.95 16.11 -4.36
C ILE A 56 -3.23 17.61 -4.51
N GLU A 57 -2.99 18.20 -5.68
CA GLU A 57 -3.29 19.62 -5.94
C GLU A 57 -4.78 19.92 -5.87
N ALA A 58 -5.64 18.95 -6.21
CA ALA A 58 -7.09 19.09 -6.10
C ALA A 58 -7.60 19.19 -4.64
N ILE A 59 -6.75 18.87 -3.64
CA ILE A 59 -7.06 18.96 -2.21
C ILE A 59 -6.63 20.34 -1.68
N PRO A 60 -7.53 21.13 -1.09
CA PRO A 60 -7.17 22.42 -0.49
C PRO A 60 -6.15 22.29 0.63
N GLU A 61 -5.22 23.25 0.73
CA GLU A 61 -4.11 23.24 1.69
C GLU A 61 -4.55 23.05 3.15
N LYS A 62 -5.69 23.65 3.52
CA LYS A 62 -6.30 23.51 4.86
C LYS A 62 -6.65 22.08 5.26
N TYR A 63 -6.70 21.14 4.32
CA TYR A 63 -7.01 19.73 4.57
C TYR A 63 -5.80 18.80 4.42
N LYS A 64 -4.65 19.27 3.93
CA LYS A 64 -3.45 18.43 3.70
C LYS A 64 -2.74 17.99 4.98
N SER A 65 -3.14 18.47 6.16
CA SER A 65 -2.37 18.36 7.41
C SER A 65 -3.17 17.89 8.64
N SER A 66 -4.41 17.41 8.49
CA SER A 66 -5.22 17.01 9.65
C SER A 66 -4.96 15.56 10.08
N ILE A 67 -3.92 15.31 10.89
CA ILE A 67 -3.75 14.05 11.65
C ILE A 67 -4.80 13.94 12.77
N LYS A 68 -5.30 15.08 13.27
CA LYS A 68 -6.34 15.11 14.30
C LYS A 68 -7.68 14.74 13.67
N ALA A 69 -8.31 13.70 14.23
CA ALA A 69 -9.63 13.15 13.91
C ALA A 69 -10.29 13.77 12.69
N PRO A 70 -10.38 13.07 11.54
CA PRO A 70 -10.89 13.67 10.32
C PRO A 70 -12.32 14.14 10.60
N LYS A 71 -12.50 15.46 10.73
CA LYS A 71 -13.79 16.05 10.38
C LYS A 71 -13.90 15.82 8.88
N ARG A 72 -14.37 14.62 8.51
CA ARG A 72 -14.57 14.17 7.14
C ARG A 72 -15.54 15.15 6.51
N ASN A 73 -15.00 16.19 5.89
CA ASN A 73 -15.80 17.07 5.08
C ASN A 73 -16.20 16.25 3.85
N LYS A 74 -17.50 15.98 3.73
CA LYS A 74 -18.08 15.12 2.68
C LYS A 74 -17.61 15.54 1.28
N ASP A 75 -17.35 16.83 1.08
CA ASP A 75 -16.95 17.41 -0.21
C ASP A 75 -15.55 16.97 -0.67
N TYR A 76 -14.70 16.50 0.24
CA TYR A 76 -13.30 16.14 -0.06
C TYR A 76 -12.99 14.66 0.16
N VAL A 77 -13.92 13.89 0.74
CA VAL A 77 -13.79 12.43 0.92
C VAL A 77 -13.51 11.74 -0.41
N ALA A 78 -14.20 12.14 -1.49
CA ALA A 78 -14.00 11.55 -2.80
C ALA A 78 -12.59 11.82 -3.38
N LYS A 79 -12.05 13.03 -3.14
CA LYS A 79 -10.70 13.41 -3.60
C LYS A 79 -9.61 12.71 -2.79
N GLU A 80 -9.79 12.63 -1.48
CA GLU A 80 -8.90 11.87 -0.60
C GLU A 80 -8.92 10.38 -0.95
N GLN A 81 -10.11 9.82 -1.22
CA GLN A 81 -10.24 8.43 -1.66
C GLN A 81 -9.52 8.19 -2.98
N ALA A 82 -9.62 9.09 -3.96
CA ALA A 82 -8.90 8.97 -5.23
C ALA A 82 -7.37 8.94 -5.04
N VAL A 83 -6.84 9.71 -4.08
CA VAL A 83 -5.41 9.64 -3.71
C VAL A 83 -5.09 8.30 -3.06
N GLN A 84 -5.90 7.84 -2.10
CA GLN A 84 -5.69 6.55 -1.43
C GLN A 84 -5.76 5.38 -2.42
N ASP A 85 -6.73 5.37 -3.33
CA ASP A 85 -6.90 4.33 -4.34
C ASP A 85 -5.69 4.30 -5.27
N THR A 86 -5.19 5.46 -5.71
CA THR A 86 -3.99 5.56 -6.54
C THR A 86 -2.74 5.07 -5.80
N LEU A 87 -2.61 5.38 -4.50
CA LEU A 87 -1.52 4.90 -3.66
C LEU A 87 -1.57 3.38 -3.48
N LEU A 88 -2.75 2.82 -3.15
CA LEU A 88 -2.95 1.39 -2.95
C LEU A 88 -2.75 0.59 -4.25
N LYS A 89 -3.25 1.12 -5.38
CA LYS A 89 -3.02 0.56 -6.72
C LYS A 89 -1.53 0.46 -7.05
N ASN A 90 -0.73 1.47 -6.70
CA ASN A 90 0.70 1.48 -6.99
C ASN A 90 1.57 0.87 -5.88
N LEU A 91 0.97 0.45 -4.76
CA LEU A 91 1.68 -0.12 -3.62
C LEU A 91 2.58 -1.32 -3.99
N PRO A 92 2.16 -2.26 -4.87
CA PRO A 92 3.02 -3.35 -5.31
C PRO A 92 4.33 -2.88 -5.96
N LYS A 93 4.23 -1.89 -6.86
CA LYS A 93 5.38 -1.32 -7.58
C LYS A 93 6.34 -0.63 -6.62
N VAL A 94 5.81 0.13 -5.66
CA VAL A 94 6.61 0.81 -4.63
C VAL A 94 7.36 -0.20 -3.77
N TYR A 95 6.69 -1.25 -3.27
CA TYR A 95 7.34 -2.29 -2.46
C TYR A 95 8.36 -3.12 -3.23
N ALA A 96 8.11 -3.40 -4.52
CA ALA A 96 9.08 -4.10 -5.35
C ALA A 96 10.32 -3.24 -5.60
N ALA A 97 10.14 -1.97 -6.00
CA ALA A 97 11.26 -1.07 -6.28
C ALA A 97 12.10 -0.77 -5.03
N THR A 98 11.46 -0.41 -3.92
CA THR A 98 12.15 -0.15 -2.64
C THR A 98 12.81 -1.41 -2.08
N GLY A 99 12.14 -2.56 -2.19
CA GLY A 99 12.69 -3.85 -1.79
C GLY A 99 13.96 -4.21 -2.56
N GLU A 100 13.99 -3.95 -3.87
CA GLU A 100 15.18 -4.19 -4.69
C GLU A 100 16.33 -3.23 -4.36
N VAL A 101 16.02 -1.96 -4.10
CA VAL A 101 17.03 -1.00 -3.61
C VAL A 101 17.62 -1.45 -2.27
N LEU A 102 16.78 -1.87 -1.32
CA LEU A 102 17.21 -2.38 -0.02
C LEU A 102 18.05 -3.66 -0.14
N ARG A 103 17.66 -4.57 -1.03
CA ARG A 103 18.41 -5.79 -1.32
C ARG A 103 19.83 -5.45 -1.78
N ARG A 104 19.96 -4.51 -2.72
CA ARG A 104 21.27 -4.12 -3.30
C ARG A 104 22.14 -3.34 -2.33
N ARG A 105 21.54 -2.46 -1.52
CA ARG A 105 22.29 -1.51 -0.67
C ARG A 105 22.56 -2.05 0.73
N VAL A 106 21.65 -2.84 1.28
CA VAL A 106 21.67 -3.27 2.69
C VAL A 106 21.65 -4.80 2.82
N GLY A 107 21.46 -5.54 1.73
CA GLY A 107 21.34 -7.00 1.78
C GLY A 107 20.03 -7.50 2.39
N TYR A 108 19.03 -6.63 2.54
CA TYR A 108 17.78 -6.92 3.21
C TYR A 108 16.61 -6.98 2.23
N VAL A 109 15.75 -7.99 2.38
CA VAL A 109 14.51 -8.14 1.62
C VAL A 109 13.36 -8.32 2.60
N HIS A 110 12.24 -7.62 2.38
CA HIS A 110 11.08 -7.80 3.23
C HIS A 110 10.48 -9.19 3.03
N TYR A 111 10.22 -9.88 4.13
CA TYR A 111 9.49 -11.14 4.16
C TYR A 111 8.01 -10.92 3.81
N ASP A 112 7.34 -11.96 3.33
CA ASP A 112 5.93 -11.92 2.96
C ASP A 112 5.05 -11.44 4.11
N VAL A 113 5.31 -11.91 5.33
CA VAL A 113 4.57 -11.50 6.53
C VAL A 113 4.67 -10.00 6.81
N GLN A 114 5.80 -9.39 6.47
CA GLN A 114 6.00 -7.94 6.62
C GLN A 114 5.22 -7.18 5.56
N LEU A 115 5.19 -7.68 4.32
CA LEU A 115 4.38 -7.11 3.23
C LEU A 115 2.88 -7.22 3.53
N VAL A 116 2.42 -8.35 4.09
CA VAL A 116 1.03 -8.52 4.54
C VAL A 116 0.69 -7.48 5.60
N ALA A 117 1.49 -7.40 6.66
CA ALA A 117 1.27 -6.45 7.75
C ALA A 117 1.28 -4.99 7.26
N SER A 118 2.25 -4.62 6.42
CA SER A 118 2.37 -3.27 5.89
C SER A 118 1.24 -2.92 4.92
N THR A 119 0.74 -3.87 4.13
CA THR A 119 -0.40 -3.65 3.24
C THR A 119 -1.70 -3.47 4.03
N ILE A 120 -1.91 -4.26 5.09
CA ILE A 120 -3.04 -4.07 6.01
C ILE A 120 -2.99 -2.69 6.67
N LEU A 121 -1.80 -2.24 7.09
CA LEU A 121 -1.57 -0.89 7.61
C LEU A 121 -1.93 0.19 6.59
N ALA A 122 -1.49 0.02 5.34
CA ALA A 122 -1.70 0.99 4.27
C ALA A 122 -3.19 1.18 3.91
N GLN A 123 -4.02 0.15 4.08
CA GLN A 123 -5.47 0.23 3.85
C GLN A 123 -6.21 1.06 4.93
N GLY A 124 -5.53 1.51 6.00
CA GLY A 124 -6.09 2.29 7.09
C GLY A 124 -6.87 1.46 8.12
N TYR A 125 -6.84 1.87 9.40
CA TYR A 125 -7.57 1.37 10.60
C TYR A 125 -7.97 -0.12 10.73
N LYS A 126 -7.48 -1.06 9.91
CA LYS A 126 -7.81 -2.49 10.02
C LYS A 126 -7.12 -3.17 11.20
N LEU A 127 -6.22 -2.47 11.90
CA LEU A 127 -5.53 -2.95 13.10
C LEU A 127 -6.15 -2.46 14.42
N THR A 128 -7.28 -1.75 14.42
CA THR A 128 -7.92 -1.31 15.67
C THR A 128 -8.65 -2.43 16.42
N GLU A 129 -8.59 -3.67 15.96
CA GLU A 129 -9.12 -4.85 16.66
C GLU A 129 -8.15 -6.03 16.52
N LEU A 130 -7.06 -5.98 17.28
CA LEU A 130 -6.26 -7.15 17.68
C LEU A 130 -6.11 -7.14 19.21
#